data_AF-A0A950UXE3-F1
#
_entry.id   AF-A0A950UXE3-F1
#
_cell.length_a   1.000
_cell.length_b   1.000
_cell.length_c   1.000
_cell.angle_alpha   90.00
_cell.angle_beta   90.00
_cell.angle_gamma   90.00
#
_symmetry.space_group_name_H-M   'P 1'
#
loop_
_entity.id
_entity.type
_entity.pdbx_description
1 polymer ?
#
loop_
_entity_poly.entity_id
_entity_poly.type
_entity_poly.pdbx_seq_one_letter_code
_entity_poly.pdbx_strand_id
1 'polypeptide(L)'
;MSIAISRHVAALSVAVAVTACGSPSGTAFNPGVSGPMLQPDAASPAGVKVTLFNMPMAQTDPYDIALGASGYLYATQPQGTPYSYLWQISETGHITKIKPKLGYGFQVGITGAKGVVYFGVNGSGGFSLYDYANGKFKDLGLTVAAIYFLKRAKDGSVWFTDPGNYDVGHVVKGRTTLYTAPTKYCSPYGITIGSDQNVWVAEQCQTTTGRIGRITPSGSWKEFVLPTKNEEPPSQDGITAGPDGNLWYTVGLPRIGRITTAGKIHEFPLPASDGDAGAITVGNDKALWYTLQTGLKIGRMTTKGSATSYQVPTSNGTLSGICAGLGKTIWFTNTIGNQIGRLTY
;
A
#
# COMPACT_ATOMS: atom_id res chain seq x y z
N MET A 1 12.16 -45.73 -22.13
CA MET A 1 11.42 -45.88 -20.86
C MET A 1 11.86 -44.72 -19.96
N SER A 2 11.17 -43.58 -20.05
CA SER A 2 11.54 -42.36 -19.33
C SER A 2 10.44 -42.01 -18.34
N ILE A 3 10.81 -41.95 -17.06
CA ILE A 3 9.94 -41.59 -15.95
C ILE A 3 9.87 -40.05 -15.90
N ALA A 4 8.68 -39.50 -16.11
CA ALA A 4 8.39 -38.08 -15.91
C ALA A 4 8.07 -37.83 -14.43
N ILE A 5 8.85 -36.97 -13.77
CA ILE A 5 8.51 -36.44 -12.44
C ILE A 5 7.87 -35.07 -12.64
N SER A 6 6.54 -35.03 -12.58
CA SER A 6 5.76 -33.80 -12.42
C SER A 6 5.95 -33.29 -10.99
N ARG A 7 6.48 -32.08 -10.81
CA ARG A 7 6.43 -31.35 -9.53
C ARG A 7 5.42 -30.22 -9.65
N HIS A 8 4.21 -30.48 -9.17
CA HIS A 8 3.26 -29.43 -8.78
C HIS A 8 3.83 -28.71 -7.56
N VAL A 9 4.11 -27.40 -7.68
CA VAL A 9 4.27 -26.53 -6.53
C VAL A 9 2.89 -25.95 -6.24
N ALA A 10 2.28 -26.41 -5.15
CA ALA A 10 1.01 -25.89 -4.66
C ALA A 10 1.21 -24.43 -4.21
N ALA A 11 0.37 -23.53 -4.73
CA ALA A 11 0.21 -22.19 -4.17
C ALA A 11 -0.34 -22.33 -2.75
N LEU A 12 0.44 -21.92 -1.74
CA LEU A 12 -0.05 -21.78 -0.38
C LEU A 12 -0.96 -20.55 -0.33
N SER A 13 -2.27 -20.77 -0.49
CA SER A 13 -3.28 -19.81 -0.10
C SER A 13 -3.29 -19.75 1.43
N VAL A 14 -2.77 -18.67 2.02
CA VAL A 14 -3.05 -18.37 3.44
C VAL A 14 -4.51 -17.91 3.51
N ALA A 15 -5.42 -18.87 3.58
CA ALA A 15 -6.76 -18.64 4.06
C ALA A 15 -6.66 -18.38 5.57
N VAL A 16 -6.87 -17.14 6.00
CA VAL A 16 -7.20 -16.88 7.39
C VAL A 16 -8.57 -17.51 7.61
N ALA A 17 -8.60 -18.66 8.28
CA ALA A 17 -9.82 -19.30 8.70
C ALA A 17 -10.50 -18.40 9.75
N VAL A 18 -11.50 -17.63 9.32
CA VAL A 18 -12.42 -16.98 10.23
C VAL A 18 -13.44 -18.04 10.66
N THR A 19 -13.26 -18.58 11.85
CA THR A 19 -14.29 -19.41 12.50
C THR A 19 -15.54 -18.57 12.68
N ALA A 20 -16.61 -18.92 11.97
CA ALA A 20 -17.89 -18.25 12.01
C ALA A 20 -18.49 -18.32 13.43
N CYS A 21 -18.85 -17.15 13.97
CA CYS A 21 -19.75 -17.06 15.11
C CYS A 21 -21.01 -16.29 14.70
N GLY A 22 -22.13 -17.01 14.68
CA GLY A 22 -23.51 -16.53 14.87
C GLY A 22 -24.00 -15.33 14.06
N SER A 23 -24.81 -15.59 13.03
CA SER A 23 -25.73 -14.61 12.44
C SER A 23 -26.69 -14.03 13.49
N PRO A 24 -27.09 -12.76 13.35
CA PRO A 24 -28.52 -12.45 13.42
C PRO A 24 -29.04 -11.84 12.12
N SER A 25 -30.22 -12.32 11.78
CA SER A 25 -31.12 -11.93 10.70
C SER A 25 -31.27 -10.43 10.42
N GLY A 26 -31.11 -10.09 9.13
CA GLY A 26 -32.09 -9.35 8.32
C GLY A 26 -32.68 -8.04 8.86
N THR A 27 -32.22 -6.93 8.29
CA THR A 27 -33.12 -5.85 7.82
C THR A 27 -32.58 -5.30 6.50
N ALA A 28 -33.48 -5.04 5.55
CA ALA A 28 -33.18 -4.61 4.19
C ALA A 28 -32.52 -3.23 4.16
N PHE A 29 -31.47 -3.08 3.35
CA PHE A 29 -30.72 -1.84 3.20
C PHE A 29 -31.38 -0.92 2.16
N ASN A 30 -31.67 0.32 2.55
CA ASN A 30 -32.28 1.35 1.71
C ASN A 30 -31.16 2.15 1.00
N PRO A 31 -31.10 2.21 -0.34
CA PRO A 31 -30.02 2.89 -1.05
C PRO A 31 -30.28 4.40 -1.03
N GLY A 32 -29.80 5.10 0.00
CA GLY A 32 -29.96 6.56 0.06
C GLY A 32 -29.33 7.31 1.23
N VAL A 33 -28.54 6.66 2.11
CA VAL A 33 -28.08 7.33 3.34
C VAL A 33 -26.54 7.40 3.37
N SER A 34 -26.03 8.63 3.31
CA SER A 34 -24.66 8.95 3.74
C SER A 34 -24.51 8.59 5.22
N GLY A 35 -23.56 7.72 5.57
CA GLY A 35 -23.31 7.33 6.96
C GLY A 35 -22.90 8.52 7.83
N PRO A 36 -23.28 8.54 9.12
CA PRO A 36 -23.00 9.66 10.02
C PRO A 36 -21.49 9.77 10.33
N MET A 37 -21.01 11.02 10.42
CA MET A 37 -19.69 11.36 10.97
C MET A 37 -19.64 10.96 12.45
N LEU A 38 -18.62 10.20 12.86
CA LEU A 38 -18.32 10.02 14.27
C LEU A 38 -17.52 11.24 14.77
N GLN A 39 -17.97 11.81 15.90
CA GLN A 39 -17.32 12.95 16.57
C GLN A 39 -15.91 12.58 17.08
N PRO A 40 -14.96 13.54 17.13
CA PRO A 40 -13.60 13.27 17.55
C PRO A 40 -13.45 13.49 19.06
N ASP A 41 -13.07 12.46 19.82
CA ASP A 41 -12.48 12.67 21.16
C ASP A 41 -11.33 11.70 21.41
N ALA A 42 -10.13 12.17 21.06
CA ALA A 42 -8.88 11.92 21.76
C ALA A 42 -8.01 13.16 21.47
N ALA A 43 -7.64 13.91 22.51
CA ALA A 43 -6.96 15.20 22.38
C ALA A 43 -5.66 15.06 21.57
N SER A 44 -5.73 15.38 20.29
CA SER A 44 -4.57 15.59 19.43
C SER A 44 -3.89 16.90 19.84
N PRO A 45 -2.56 17.04 19.68
CA PRO A 45 -1.87 18.31 19.89
C PRO A 45 -2.56 19.44 19.12
N ALA A 46 -2.56 20.67 19.68
CA ALA A 46 -3.23 21.82 19.07
C ALA A 46 -2.90 21.93 17.57
N GLY A 47 -3.94 21.89 16.72
CA GLY A 47 -3.82 21.99 15.26
C GLY A 47 -3.88 20.66 14.50
N VAL A 48 -3.78 19.50 15.17
CA VAL A 48 -3.97 18.19 14.52
C VAL A 48 -5.41 17.69 14.73
N LYS A 49 -6.05 17.21 13.66
CA LYS A 49 -7.40 16.63 13.73
C LYS A 49 -7.48 15.37 12.89
N VAL A 50 -7.92 14.27 13.51
CA VAL A 50 -8.24 13.01 12.82
C VAL A 50 -9.75 12.90 12.63
N THR A 51 -10.18 12.60 11.41
CA THR A 51 -11.58 12.36 11.02
C THR A 51 -11.68 11.00 10.35
N LEU A 52 -12.70 10.21 10.70
CA LEU A 52 -12.98 8.91 10.10
C LEU A 52 -14.27 8.97 9.28
N PHE A 53 -14.25 8.33 8.11
CA PHE A 53 -15.38 8.18 7.20
C PHE A 53 -15.65 6.69 7.03
N ASN A 54 -16.85 6.26 7.46
CA ASN A 54 -17.27 4.88 7.27
C ASN A 54 -17.45 4.58 5.77
N MET A 55 -16.96 3.42 5.35
CA MET A 55 -17.23 2.95 3.99
C MET A 55 -18.75 2.75 3.81
N PRO A 56 -19.30 3.04 2.63
CA PRO A 56 -20.75 2.99 2.40
C PRO A 56 -21.32 1.56 2.33
N MET A 57 -20.48 0.54 2.50
CA MET A 57 -20.83 -0.87 2.53
C MET A 57 -20.01 -1.57 3.62
N ALA A 58 -20.54 -2.64 4.20
CA ALA A 58 -19.80 -3.49 5.14
C ALA A 58 -18.76 -4.36 4.39
N GLN A 59 -17.71 -4.78 5.10
CA GLN A 59 -16.69 -5.72 4.61
C GLN A 59 -16.06 -5.27 3.27
N THR A 60 -15.73 -3.98 3.18
CA THR A 60 -15.02 -3.43 2.02
C THR A 60 -13.51 -3.48 2.18
N ASP A 61 -13.03 -3.68 3.40
CA ASP A 61 -11.62 -3.86 3.76
C ASP A 61 -10.69 -2.89 2.99
N PRO A 62 -10.92 -1.56 3.05
CA PRO A 62 -10.16 -0.62 2.24
C PRO A 62 -8.68 -0.75 2.56
N TYR A 63 -7.84 -0.96 1.55
CA TYR A 63 -6.47 -1.41 1.76
C TYR A 63 -5.45 -0.35 1.40
N ASP A 64 -5.30 -0.03 0.12
CA ASP A 64 -4.39 1.03 -0.32
C ASP A 64 -5.18 2.31 -0.66
N ILE A 65 -4.51 3.45 -0.64
CA ILE A 65 -5.10 4.75 -0.97
C ILE A 65 -4.09 5.68 -1.63
N ALA A 66 -4.51 6.37 -2.69
CA ALA A 66 -3.69 7.33 -3.41
C ALA A 66 -4.45 8.58 -3.86
N LEU A 67 -3.79 9.74 -3.82
CA LEU A 67 -4.30 10.99 -4.37
C LEU A 67 -4.18 11.03 -5.89
N GLY A 68 -5.28 11.39 -6.55
CA GLY A 68 -5.38 11.61 -7.99
C GLY A 68 -5.08 13.01 -8.46
N ALA A 69 -4.69 13.12 -9.73
CA ALA A 69 -4.45 14.40 -10.39
C ALA A 69 -5.69 15.31 -10.45
N SER A 70 -6.89 14.76 -10.29
CA SER A 70 -8.16 15.50 -10.18
C SER A 70 -8.43 16.06 -8.78
N GLY A 71 -7.58 15.76 -7.79
CA GLY A 71 -7.79 16.11 -6.38
C GLY A 71 -8.68 15.12 -5.62
N TYR A 72 -9.18 14.08 -6.27
CA TYR A 72 -9.86 12.97 -5.58
C TYR A 72 -8.86 11.91 -5.14
N LEU A 73 -9.14 11.25 -4.03
CA LEU A 73 -8.43 10.06 -3.59
C LEU A 73 -9.09 8.82 -4.16
N TYR A 74 -8.31 7.76 -4.24
CA TYR A 74 -8.75 6.46 -4.71
C TYR A 74 -8.27 5.39 -3.76
N ALA A 75 -9.19 4.61 -3.19
CA ALA A 75 -8.89 3.49 -2.33
C ALA A 75 -9.26 2.15 -2.97
N THR A 76 -8.46 1.12 -2.71
CA THR A 76 -8.68 -0.25 -3.22
C THR A 76 -9.33 -1.14 -2.18
N GLN A 77 -9.98 -2.20 -2.65
CA GLN A 77 -10.56 -3.25 -1.83
C GLN A 77 -9.96 -4.62 -2.24
N PRO A 78 -9.17 -5.28 -1.37
CA PRO A 78 -8.50 -6.54 -1.65
C PRO A 78 -9.48 -7.72 -1.74
N GLN A 79 -8.97 -8.85 -2.22
CA GLN A 79 -9.69 -10.07 -2.58
C GLN A 79 -10.41 -10.72 -1.39
N GLY A 80 -11.61 -11.27 -1.60
CA GLY A 80 -12.38 -11.99 -0.57
C GLY A 80 -13.90 -11.82 -0.68
N THR A 81 -14.35 -10.81 -1.43
CA THR A 81 -15.77 -10.60 -1.76
C THR A 81 -15.97 -10.84 -3.27
N PRO A 82 -17.19 -11.21 -3.73
CA PRO A 82 -17.49 -11.35 -5.16
C PRO A 82 -17.41 -10.02 -5.95
N TYR A 83 -16.99 -8.92 -5.30
CA TYR A 83 -16.91 -7.61 -5.90
C TYR A 83 -15.79 -6.77 -5.28
N SER A 84 -14.60 -6.78 -5.89
CA SER A 84 -13.64 -5.73 -5.57
C SER A 84 -14.03 -4.43 -6.26
N TYR A 85 -13.93 -3.33 -5.52
CA TYR A 85 -14.30 -2.00 -5.99
C TYR A 85 -13.10 -1.07 -5.93
N LEU A 86 -13.13 -0.07 -6.81
CA LEU A 86 -12.37 1.14 -6.63
C LEU A 86 -13.28 2.16 -5.94
N TRP A 87 -12.76 2.82 -4.92
CA TRP A 87 -13.50 3.82 -4.17
C TRP A 87 -12.91 5.18 -4.47
N GLN A 88 -13.73 6.13 -4.90
CA GLN A 88 -13.33 7.51 -5.05
C GLN A 88 -13.74 8.29 -3.81
N ILE A 89 -12.82 9.05 -3.23
CA ILE A 89 -13.07 9.84 -2.03
C ILE A 89 -12.76 11.30 -2.36
N SER A 90 -13.74 12.17 -2.17
CA SER A 90 -13.54 13.62 -2.26
C SER A 90 -12.79 14.15 -1.04
N GLU A 91 -12.21 15.35 -1.16
CA GLU A 91 -11.55 16.02 -0.03
C GLU A 91 -12.47 16.24 1.19
N THR A 92 -13.79 16.36 0.97
CA THR A 92 -14.79 16.49 2.05
C THR A 92 -15.18 15.16 2.68
N GLY A 93 -14.72 14.03 2.14
CA GLY A 93 -14.99 12.69 2.63
C GLY A 93 -16.23 12.01 2.04
N HIS A 94 -16.82 12.56 0.97
CA HIS A 94 -17.83 11.84 0.20
C HIS A 94 -17.17 10.66 -0.54
N ILE A 95 -17.66 9.44 -0.30
CA ILE A 95 -17.14 8.18 -0.85
C ILE A 95 -18.09 7.65 -1.91
N THR A 96 -17.60 7.50 -3.14
CA THR A 96 -18.35 6.99 -4.27
C THR A 96 -17.73 5.69 -4.77
N LYS A 97 -18.59 4.70 -4.99
CA LYS A 97 -18.22 3.40 -5.52
C LYS A 97 -18.01 3.45 -7.03
N ILE A 98 -16.87 2.98 -7.51
CA ILE A 98 -16.61 2.77 -8.93
C ILE A 98 -16.65 1.27 -9.19
N LYS A 99 -17.69 0.81 -9.89
CA LYS A 99 -17.82 -0.59 -10.29
C LYS A 99 -16.93 -0.84 -11.52
N PRO A 100 -15.93 -1.73 -11.43
CA PRO A 100 -15.15 -2.12 -12.58
C PRO A 100 -15.97 -3.01 -13.50
N LYS A 101 -15.67 -2.97 -14.81
CA LYS A 101 -16.24 -3.91 -15.79
C LYS A 101 -15.75 -5.35 -15.61
N LEU A 102 -14.61 -5.52 -14.94
CA LEU A 102 -13.95 -6.81 -14.75
C LEU A 102 -14.34 -7.39 -13.38
N GLY A 103 -14.75 -8.65 -13.33
CA GLY A 103 -15.14 -9.37 -12.11
C GLY A 103 -13.95 -9.83 -11.25
N TYR A 104 -12.88 -9.04 -11.15
CA TYR A 104 -11.62 -9.44 -10.52
C TYR A 104 -11.15 -8.47 -9.43
N GLY A 105 -10.25 -8.93 -8.56
CA GLY A 105 -9.86 -8.25 -7.32
C GLY A 105 -8.82 -7.14 -7.48
N PHE A 106 -9.00 -5.97 -6.86
CA PHE A 106 -8.04 -4.84 -6.90
C PHE A 106 -7.22 -4.79 -5.62
N GLN A 107 -5.90 -4.83 -5.69
CA GLN A 107 -5.06 -4.69 -4.48
C GLN A 107 -4.48 -3.28 -4.31
N VAL A 108 -4.01 -2.64 -5.37
CA VAL A 108 -3.30 -1.36 -5.26
C VAL A 108 -3.69 -0.41 -6.38
N GLY A 109 -3.72 0.88 -6.07
CA GLY A 109 -3.99 1.95 -7.02
C GLY A 109 -2.92 3.04 -6.94
N ILE A 110 -2.33 3.44 -8.07
CA ILE A 110 -1.70 4.76 -8.17
C ILE A 110 -2.43 5.59 -9.19
N THR A 111 -2.29 6.90 -9.07
CA THR A 111 -2.84 7.82 -10.04
C THR A 111 -1.76 8.29 -11.02
N GLY A 112 -2.13 8.29 -12.29
CA GLY A 112 -1.40 8.86 -13.40
C GLY A 112 -1.83 10.29 -13.70
N ALA A 113 -1.23 10.87 -14.73
CA ALA A 113 -1.64 12.18 -15.25
C ALA A 113 -3.07 12.09 -15.83
N LYS A 114 -3.81 13.22 -15.79
CA LYS A 114 -5.12 13.37 -16.43
C LYS A 114 -6.20 12.39 -15.94
N GLY A 115 -6.19 12.04 -14.64
CA GLY A 115 -7.24 11.22 -14.03
C GLY A 115 -7.15 9.72 -14.32
N VAL A 116 -6.04 9.22 -14.85
CA VAL A 116 -5.84 7.77 -15.01
C VAL A 116 -5.52 7.15 -13.64
N VAL A 117 -6.11 6.02 -13.29
CA VAL A 117 -5.75 5.22 -12.11
C VAL A 117 -5.23 3.88 -12.59
N TYR A 118 -3.99 3.52 -12.24
CA TYR A 118 -3.43 2.20 -12.52
C TYR A 118 -3.67 1.29 -11.34
N PHE A 119 -4.05 0.04 -11.59
CA PHE A 119 -4.24 -0.96 -10.54
C PHE A 119 -3.75 -2.33 -10.94
N GLY A 120 -3.20 -3.03 -9.95
CA GLY A 120 -2.89 -4.45 -10.01
C GLY A 120 -4.13 -5.30 -9.73
N VAL A 121 -4.33 -6.34 -10.52
CA VAL A 121 -5.38 -7.34 -10.31
C VAL A 121 -4.73 -8.63 -9.79
N ASN A 122 -5.18 -9.13 -8.65
CA ASN A 122 -4.66 -10.38 -8.08
C ASN A 122 -5.45 -11.60 -8.60
N GLY A 123 -4.77 -12.72 -8.86
CA GLY A 123 -5.37 -14.03 -9.17
C GLY A 123 -5.65 -14.33 -10.65
N SER A 124 -5.39 -13.41 -11.58
CA SER A 124 -5.66 -13.64 -13.02
C SER A 124 -4.61 -13.14 -14.00
N GLY A 125 -3.48 -12.57 -13.57
CA GLY A 125 -2.48 -12.05 -14.51
C GLY A 125 -2.48 -10.53 -14.71
N GLY A 126 -3.61 -9.87 -14.43
CA GLY A 126 -3.94 -8.60 -15.06
C GLY A 126 -3.31 -7.35 -14.45
N PHE A 127 -2.75 -6.50 -15.31
CA PHE A 127 -2.48 -5.09 -15.01
C PHE A 127 -3.44 -4.24 -15.82
N SER A 128 -4.20 -3.38 -15.15
CA SER A 128 -5.22 -2.60 -15.81
C SER A 128 -5.11 -1.13 -15.42
N LEU A 129 -5.53 -0.26 -16.33
CA LEU A 129 -5.73 1.16 -16.06
C LEU A 129 -7.21 1.50 -16.19
N TYR A 130 -7.64 2.46 -15.39
CA TYR A 130 -8.93 3.12 -15.51
C TYR A 130 -8.68 4.55 -15.96
N ASP A 131 -9.16 4.87 -17.16
CA ASP A 131 -9.21 6.23 -17.68
C ASP A 131 -10.50 6.89 -17.18
N TYR A 132 -10.38 7.75 -16.18
CA TYR A 132 -11.53 8.44 -15.59
C TYR A 132 -12.17 9.45 -16.56
N ALA A 133 -11.39 10.11 -17.43
CA ALA A 133 -11.91 11.07 -18.38
C ALA A 133 -12.90 10.41 -19.36
N ASN A 134 -12.70 9.13 -19.64
CA ASN A 134 -13.52 8.36 -20.56
C ASN A 134 -14.39 7.29 -19.88
N GLY A 135 -14.25 7.10 -18.56
CA GLY A 135 -14.91 6.04 -17.79
C GLY A 135 -14.54 4.63 -18.26
N LYS A 136 -13.36 4.44 -18.87
CA LYS A 136 -12.98 3.18 -19.54
C LYS A 136 -11.86 2.46 -18.80
N PHE A 137 -12.05 1.16 -18.62
CA PHE A 137 -10.98 0.24 -18.24
C PHE A 137 -10.22 -0.18 -19.49
N LYS A 138 -8.88 -0.22 -19.38
CA LYS A 138 -8.00 -0.79 -20.39
C LYS A 138 -7.09 -1.80 -19.71
N ASP A 139 -7.24 -3.06 -20.09
CA ASP A 139 -6.29 -4.10 -19.75
C ASP A 139 -5.00 -3.87 -20.54
N LEU A 140 -3.87 -4.02 -19.86
CA LEU A 140 -2.55 -3.92 -20.46
C LEU A 140 -1.96 -5.30 -20.81
N GLY A 141 -2.75 -6.37 -20.63
CA GLY A 141 -2.48 -7.69 -21.20
C GLY A 141 -1.29 -8.38 -20.57
N LEU A 142 -1.11 -8.24 -19.26
CA LEU A 142 -0.03 -8.90 -18.54
C LEU A 142 -0.43 -10.32 -18.12
N THR A 143 0.57 -11.19 -18.08
CA THR A 143 0.45 -12.53 -17.49
C THR A 143 1.40 -12.59 -16.29
N VAL A 144 1.06 -11.91 -15.20
CA VAL A 144 1.86 -11.89 -13.96
C VAL A 144 1.04 -12.39 -12.76
N ALA A 145 1.61 -13.24 -11.91
CA ALA A 145 0.80 -14.03 -10.98
C ALA A 145 0.08 -13.16 -9.92
N ALA A 146 0.73 -12.10 -9.43
CA ALA A 146 0.12 -11.13 -8.52
C ALA A 146 0.85 -9.79 -8.56
N ILE A 147 0.15 -8.70 -8.89
CA ILE A 147 0.72 -7.35 -8.73
C ILE A 147 0.38 -6.85 -7.34
N TYR A 148 1.40 -6.52 -6.54
CA TYR A 148 1.23 -5.99 -5.20
C TYR A 148 1.29 -4.47 -5.21
N PHE A 149 2.48 -3.85 -5.19
CA PHE A 149 2.60 -2.39 -5.26
C PHE A 149 3.10 -1.92 -6.63
N LEU A 150 2.84 -0.66 -6.98
CA LEU A 150 3.24 -0.09 -8.26
C LEU A 150 3.61 1.40 -8.13
N LYS A 151 4.47 1.89 -9.02
CA LYS A 151 4.95 3.27 -9.06
C LYS A 151 5.12 3.76 -10.49
N ARG A 152 4.59 4.95 -10.80
CA ARG A 152 4.77 5.59 -12.10
C ARG A 152 6.06 6.41 -12.11
N ALA A 153 6.90 6.17 -13.10
CA ALA A 153 8.10 6.95 -13.37
C ALA A 153 7.75 8.25 -14.11
N LYS A 154 8.69 9.21 -14.08
CA LYS A 154 8.52 10.53 -14.71
C LYS A 154 8.34 10.45 -16.23
N ASP A 155 8.95 9.46 -16.86
CA ASP A 155 8.81 9.16 -18.30
C ASP A 155 7.45 8.53 -18.66
N GLY A 156 6.59 8.27 -17.66
CA GLY A 156 5.28 7.68 -17.82
C GLY A 156 5.26 6.15 -17.84
N SER A 157 6.43 5.49 -17.77
CA SER A 157 6.51 4.05 -17.52
C SER A 157 6.02 3.70 -16.12
N VAL A 158 5.64 2.45 -15.91
CA VAL A 158 5.16 1.96 -14.60
C VAL A 158 6.03 0.82 -14.14
N TRP A 159 6.46 0.88 -12.89
CA TRP A 159 7.12 -0.21 -12.18
C TRP A 159 6.16 -0.86 -11.21
N PHE A 160 6.27 -2.17 -10.98
CA PHE A 160 5.44 -2.88 -10.02
C PHE A 160 6.18 -4.05 -9.38
N THR A 161 5.71 -4.52 -8.24
CA THR A 161 6.21 -5.71 -7.55
C THR A 161 5.29 -6.90 -7.76
N ASP A 162 5.88 -8.08 -7.98
CA ASP A 162 5.24 -9.39 -8.00
C ASP A 162 5.90 -10.28 -6.93
N PRO A 163 5.48 -10.15 -5.66
CA PRO A 163 6.08 -10.85 -4.53
C PRO A 163 6.01 -12.37 -4.66
N GLY A 164 4.99 -12.90 -5.37
CA GLY A 164 4.75 -14.33 -5.55
C GLY A 164 5.76 -14.98 -6.49
N ASN A 165 6.29 -14.22 -7.45
CA ASN A 165 7.33 -14.67 -8.37
C ASN A 165 8.73 -14.12 -8.04
N TYR A 166 8.85 -13.33 -6.97
CA TYR A 166 10.09 -12.62 -6.62
C TYR A 166 10.53 -11.62 -7.69
N ASP A 167 9.59 -11.07 -8.45
CA ASP A 167 9.86 -10.22 -9.60
C ASP A 167 9.53 -8.74 -9.33
N VAL A 168 10.24 -7.87 -10.03
CA VAL A 168 9.85 -6.48 -10.24
C VAL A 168 9.62 -6.27 -11.73
N GLY A 169 8.43 -5.81 -12.10
CA GLY A 169 8.06 -5.56 -13.47
C GLY A 169 8.20 -4.10 -13.89
N HIS A 170 8.57 -3.88 -15.14
CA HIS A 170 8.64 -2.56 -15.79
C HIS A 170 7.79 -2.55 -17.06
N VAL A 171 6.82 -1.64 -17.11
CA VAL A 171 5.89 -1.46 -18.21
C VAL A 171 6.25 -0.20 -18.99
N VAL A 172 6.66 -0.38 -20.24
CA VAL A 172 6.99 0.70 -21.18
C VAL A 172 6.10 0.54 -22.42
N LYS A 173 5.22 1.52 -22.66
CA LYS A 173 4.31 1.54 -23.83
C LYS A 173 3.52 0.22 -24.02
N GLY A 174 3.10 -0.40 -22.92
CA GLY A 174 2.34 -1.66 -22.92
C GLY A 174 3.20 -2.92 -23.04
N ARG A 175 4.52 -2.81 -23.17
CA ARG A 175 5.45 -3.95 -23.08
C ARG A 175 5.96 -4.08 -21.66
N THR A 176 5.94 -5.30 -21.13
CA THR A 176 6.46 -5.61 -19.79
C THR A 176 7.79 -6.34 -19.88
N THR A 177 8.70 -5.97 -18.98
CA THR A 177 9.94 -6.70 -18.68
C THR A 177 9.95 -7.02 -17.20
N LEU A 178 10.32 -8.25 -16.85
CA LEU A 178 10.41 -8.71 -15.46
C LEU A 178 11.89 -8.83 -15.06
N TYR A 179 12.16 -8.44 -13.82
CA TYR A 179 13.48 -8.53 -13.20
C TYR A 179 13.34 -9.32 -11.90
N THR A 180 13.91 -10.51 -11.84
CA THR A 180 13.84 -11.37 -10.65
C THR A 180 14.86 -10.93 -9.61
N ALA A 181 14.44 -10.85 -8.34
CA ALA A 181 15.30 -10.57 -7.21
C ALA A 181 16.43 -11.63 -7.11
N PRO A 182 17.70 -11.22 -6.93
CA PRO A 182 18.84 -12.13 -6.85
C PRO A 182 18.74 -13.13 -5.68
N THR A 183 18.30 -12.69 -4.51
CA THR A 183 18.17 -13.57 -3.34
C THR A 183 16.84 -14.32 -3.38
N LYS A 184 16.94 -15.65 -3.40
CA LYS A 184 15.77 -16.54 -3.33
C LYS A 184 14.99 -16.35 -2.02
N TYR A 185 13.68 -16.51 -2.11
CA TYR A 185 12.74 -16.40 -0.97
C TYR A 185 12.68 -15.01 -0.33
N CYS A 186 13.18 -13.99 -1.03
CA CYS A 186 12.99 -12.57 -0.72
C CYS A 186 11.96 -11.99 -1.69
N SER A 187 10.77 -11.72 -1.18
CA SER A 187 9.64 -11.21 -1.95
C SER A 187 9.67 -9.67 -1.95
N PRO A 188 9.74 -9.01 -3.12
CA PRO A 188 9.66 -7.56 -3.19
C PRO A 188 8.21 -7.10 -2.91
N TYR A 189 8.02 -6.19 -1.96
CA TYR A 189 6.71 -5.63 -1.60
C TYR A 189 6.63 -4.15 -1.93
N GLY A 190 6.94 -3.27 -0.98
CA GLY A 190 6.91 -1.83 -1.19
C GLY A 190 7.86 -1.42 -2.32
N ILE A 191 7.46 -0.43 -3.12
CA ILE A 191 8.25 0.07 -4.26
C ILE A 191 8.22 1.59 -4.35
N THR A 192 9.37 2.19 -4.67
CA THR A 192 9.47 3.62 -4.97
C THR A 192 10.58 3.89 -5.99
N ILE A 193 10.65 5.12 -6.48
CA ILE A 193 11.73 5.58 -7.37
C ILE A 193 12.56 6.60 -6.58
N GLY A 194 13.85 6.33 -6.46
CA GLY A 194 14.79 7.15 -5.70
C GLY A 194 15.20 8.43 -6.42
N SER A 195 15.91 9.29 -5.68
CA SER A 195 16.52 10.51 -6.22
C SER A 195 17.55 10.19 -7.31
N ASP A 196 18.19 9.03 -7.21
CA ASP A 196 19.13 8.45 -8.18
C ASP A 196 18.47 7.85 -9.43
N GLN A 197 17.16 8.00 -9.60
CA GLN A 197 16.36 7.45 -10.71
C GLN A 197 16.34 5.92 -10.79
N ASN A 198 16.83 5.23 -9.75
CA ASN A 198 16.71 3.79 -9.62
C ASN A 198 15.39 3.45 -8.92
N VAL A 199 14.92 2.23 -9.16
CA VAL A 199 13.79 1.65 -8.45
C VAL A 199 14.31 1.03 -7.16
N TRP A 200 13.62 1.28 -6.07
CA TRP A 200 13.95 0.76 -4.75
C TRP A 200 12.77 -0.04 -4.21
N VAL A 201 13.05 -1.23 -3.71
CA VAL A 201 12.05 -2.15 -3.17
C VAL A 201 12.40 -2.60 -1.76
N ALA A 202 11.39 -2.72 -0.90
CA ALA A 202 11.54 -3.41 0.38
C ALA A 202 11.26 -4.90 0.17
N GLU A 203 12.19 -5.76 0.59
CA GLU A 203 12.14 -7.20 0.34
C GLU A 203 11.97 -7.97 1.65
N GLN A 204 10.92 -8.78 1.69
CA GLN A 204 10.60 -9.65 2.82
C GLN A 204 11.14 -11.04 2.57
N CYS A 205 12.00 -11.50 3.46
CA CYS A 205 12.72 -12.74 3.29
C CYS A 205 12.23 -13.80 4.27
N GLN A 206 11.87 -14.98 3.77
CA GLN A 206 11.29 -16.06 4.59
C GLN A 206 12.33 -16.76 5.48
N THR A 207 13.59 -16.82 5.01
CA THR A 207 14.66 -17.62 5.62
C THR A 207 15.85 -16.79 6.10
N THR A 208 15.85 -15.49 5.83
CA THR A 208 16.96 -14.59 6.15
C THR A 208 16.42 -13.21 6.55
N THR A 209 17.30 -12.34 7.05
CA THR A 209 16.95 -10.94 7.33
C THR A 209 16.39 -10.24 6.07
N GLY A 210 15.42 -9.33 6.25
CA GLY A 210 14.90 -8.51 5.15
C GLY A 210 15.99 -7.68 4.46
N ARG A 211 15.67 -7.17 3.27
CA ARG A 211 16.60 -6.41 2.43
C ARG A 211 15.92 -5.19 1.84
N ILE A 212 16.73 -4.23 1.40
CA ILE A 212 16.31 -3.25 0.41
C ILE A 212 16.98 -3.61 -0.92
N GLY A 213 16.18 -3.83 -1.95
CA GLY A 213 16.64 -4.02 -3.32
C GLY A 213 16.70 -2.70 -4.07
N ARG A 214 17.73 -2.53 -4.91
CA ARG A 214 17.86 -1.42 -5.86
C ARG A 214 18.04 -1.95 -7.27
N ILE A 215 17.23 -1.44 -8.18
CA ILE A 215 17.20 -1.86 -9.58
C ILE A 215 17.42 -0.63 -10.44
N THR A 216 18.42 -0.71 -11.31
CA THR A 216 18.63 0.32 -12.34
C THR A 216 17.55 0.23 -13.41
N PRO A 217 17.27 1.31 -14.17
CA PRO A 217 16.34 1.23 -15.30
C PRO A 217 16.72 0.19 -16.37
N SER A 218 17.99 -0.22 -16.45
CA SER A 218 18.47 -1.29 -17.31
C SER A 218 18.37 -2.70 -16.70
N GLY A 219 17.87 -2.83 -15.47
CA GLY A 219 17.63 -4.12 -14.81
C GLY A 219 18.75 -4.66 -13.93
N SER A 220 19.85 -3.91 -13.73
CA SER A 220 20.91 -4.32 -12.81
C SER A 220 20.48 -4.17 -11.35
N TRP A 221 20.64 -5.25 -10.57
CA TRP A 221 20.27 -5.34 -9.16
C TRP A 221 21.43 -5.07 -8.21
N LYS A 222 21.09 -4.53 -7.04
CA LYS A 222 21.93 -4.53 -5.85
C LYS A 222 21.04 -4.61 -4.61
N GLU A 223 21.32 -5.55 -3.72
CA GLU A 223 20.59 -5.74 -2.46
C GLU A 223 21.41 -5.26 -1.26
N PHE A 224 20.71 -4.73 -0.25
CA PHE A 224 21.29 -4.25 1.00
C PHE A 224 20.60 -4.94 2.16
N VAL A 225 21.34 -5.77 2.90
CA VAL A 225 20.81 -6.50 4.05
C VAL A 225 20.50 -5.53 5.19
N LEU A 226 19.30 -5.64 5.76
CA LEU A 226 18.89 -4.82 6.89
C LEU A 226 19.69 -5.21 8.15
N PRO A 227 20.04 -4.25 9.03
CA PRO A 227 20.76 -4.56 10.26
C PRO A 227 19.90 -5.32 11.27
N THR A 228 18.58 -5.11 11.24
CA THR A 228 17.66 -5.78 12.14
C THR A 228 17.14 -7.06 11.53
N LYS A 229 17.39 -8.17 12.23
CA LYS A 229 16.83 -9.48 11.90
C LYS A 229 15.38 -9.51 12.36
N ASN A 230 14.46 -9.65 11.42
CA ASN A 230 13.06 -9.92 11.73
C ASN A 230 12.90 -11.42 11.96
N GLU A 231 12.36 -11.82 13.11
CA GLU A 231 12.19 -13.22 13.50
C GLU A 231 10.89 -13.84 12.97
N GLU A 232 9.97 -13.01 12.47
CA GLU A 232 8.76 -13.42 11.74
C GLU A 232 8.59 -12.53 10.49
N PRO A 233 7.94 -13.01 9.41
CA PRO A 233 7.75 -12.21 8.21
C PRO A 233 6.98 -10.93 8.59
N PRO A 234 7.59 -9.73 8.46
CA PRO A 234 6.90 -8.50 8.82
C PRO A 234 5.69 -8.28 7.94
N SER A 235 4.66 -7.65 8.49
CA SER A 235 3.55 -7.09 7.74
C SER A 235 4.05 -6.02 6.76
N GLN A 236 3.60 -6.10 5.51
CA GLN A 236 3.64 -5.08 4.44
C GLN A 236 4.63 -3.91 4.63
N ASP A 237 5.88 -4.13 4.23
CA ASP A 237 6.89 -3.08 4.30
C ASP A 237 6.63 -2.00 3.25
N GLY A 238 6.49 -0.76 3.74
CA GLY A 238 6.41 0.43 2.92
C GLY A 238 7.79 1.00 2.62
N ILE A 239 7.94 1.63 1.46
CA ILE A 239 9.13 2.41 1.12
C ILE A 239 8.74 3.68 0.36
N THR A 240 9.38 4.80 0.67
CA THR A 240 9.17 6.08 -0.01
C THR A 240 10.49 6.83 -0.21
N ALA A 241 10.53 7.70 -1.22
CA ALA A 241 11.65 8.60 -1.41
C ALA A 241 11.46 9.84 -0.53
N GLY A 242 12.41 10.10 0.37
CA GLY A 242 12.38 11.21 1.30
C GLY A 242 12.82 12.54 0.68
N PRO A 243 12.47 13.67 1.30
CA PRO A 243 12.86 15.00 0.82
C PRO A 243 14.35 15.31 1.06
N ASP A 244 15.05 14.48 1.84
CA ASP A 244 16.51 14.52 2.02
C ASP A 244 17.28 13.74 0.95
N GLY A 245 16.59 13.23 -0.09
CA GLY A 245 17.18 12.48 -1.20
C GLY A 245 17.47 11.01 -0.86
N ASN A 246 17.18 10.57 0.37
CA ASN A 246 17.32 9.18 0.81
C ASN A 246 16.00 8.42 0.64
N LEU A 247 16.05 7.10 0.81
CA LEU A 247 14.88 6.25 0.83
C LEU A 247 14.54 5.94 2.29
N TRP A 248 13.25 5.99 2.62
CA TRP A 248 12.72 5.75 3.95
C TRP A 248 11.79 4.56 3.88
N TYR A 249 11.94 3.61 4.80
CA TYR A 249 11.24 2.34 4.77
C TYR A 249 10.75 1.94 6.15
N THR A 250 9.78 1.03 6.18
CA THR A 250 9.31 0.33 7.38
C THR A 250 9.66 -1.15 7.28
N VAL A 251 9.65 -1.85 8.41
CA VAL A 251 10.09 -3.27 8.49
C VAL A 251 9.19 -4.11 9.40
N GLY A 252 7.90 -3.78 9.48
CA GLY A 252 6.92 -4.45 10.36
C GLY A 252 7.39 -4.60 11.82
N LEU A 253 8.11 -3.60 12.31
CA LEU A 253 8.55 -3.44 13.69
C LEU A 253 8.31 -1.97 14.08
N PRO A 254 8.36 -1.61 15.38
CA PRO A 254 8.29 -0.22 15.82
C PRO A 254 9.60 0.51 15.50
N ARG A 255 9.89 0.71 14.21
CA ARG A 255 11.06 1.43 13.70
C ARG A 255 10.83 1.96 12.29
N ILE A 256 11.55 3.03 11.96
CA ILE A 256 11.65 3.55 10.60
C ILE A 256 13.10 3.43 10.15
N GLY A 257 13.32 2.87 8.96
CA GLY A 257 14.61 2.77 8.34
C GLY A 257 14.87 3.90 7.34
N ARG A 258 16.14 4.26 7.17
CA ARG A 258 16.63 5.17 6.13
C ARG A 258 17.82 4.54 5.44
N ILE A 259 17.81 4.53 4.12
CA ILE A 259 18.93 4.10 3.29
C ILE A 259 19.32 5.21 2.31
N THR A 260 20.60 5.53 2.27
CA THR A 260 21.16 6.45 1.26
C THR A 260 21.24 5.76 -0.10
N THR A 261 21.29 6.53 -1.19
CA THR A 261 21.48 5.94 -2.54
C THR A 261 22.81 5.19 -2.71
N ALA A 262 23.78 5.47 -1.84
CA ALA A 262 25.05 4.74 -1.75
C ALA A 262 24.94 3.40 -0.98
N GLY A 263 23.81 3.15 -0.30
CA GLY A 263 23.55 1.90 0.44
C GLY A 263 23.81 1.95 1.94
N LYS A 264 24.12 3.12 2.52
CA LYS A 264 24.27 3.27 3.97
C LYS A 264 22.90 3.25 4.64
N ILE A 265 22.68 2.31 5.56
CA ILE A 265 21.43 2.12 6.31
C ILE A 265 21.56 2.72 7.72
N HIS A 266 20.49 3.33 8.20
CA HIS A 266 20.30 3.74 9.59
C HIS A 266 18.84 3.52 10.00
N GLU A 267 18.59 2.98 11.19
CA GLU A 267 17.24 2.71 11.69
C GLU A 267 16.95 3.54 12.94
N PHE A 268 15.74 4.09 12.99
CA PHE A 268 15.22 4.91 14.07
C PHE A 268 14.19 4.11 14.87
N PRO A 269 14.47 3.72 16.13
CA PRO A 269 13.49 3.02 16.95
C PRO A 269 12.32 3.94 17.29
N LEU A 270 11.13 3.36 17.35
CA LEU A 270 9.90 3.98 17.84
C LEU A 270 9.51 3.36 19.19
N PRO A 271 8.64 4.02 19.98
CA PRO A 271 8.08 3.40 21.17
C PRO A 271 7.35 2.09 20.81
N ALA A 272 7.62 1.00 21.54
CA ALA A 272 6.96 -0.29 21.28
C ALA A 272 5.42 -0.19 21.41
N SER A 273 4.93 0.69 22.28
CA SER A 273 3.50 0.98 22.47
C SER A 273 2.81 1.63 21.27
N ASP A 274 3.58 2.12 20.29
CA ASP A 274 3.02 2.68 19.08
C ASP A 274 2.60 1.59 18.08
N GLY A 275 3.07 0.35 18.24
CA GLY A 275 2.82 -0.75 17.33
C GLY A 275 3.72 -0.73 16.09
N ASP A 276 3.50 -1.68 15.19
CA ASP A 276 4.38 -1.89 14.04
C ASP A 276 4.14 -0.86 12.94
N ALA A 277 5.23 -0.34 12.38
CA ALA A 277 5.16 0.58 11.26
C ALA A 277 4.80 -0.16 9.97
N GLY A 278 3.75 0.32 9.28
CA GLY A 278 3.25 -0.24 8.02
C GLY A 278 3.58 0.65 6.82
N ALA A 279 2.58 1.18 6.12
CA ALA A 279 2.83 2.05 4.97
C ALA A 279 3.47 3.39 5.36
N ILE A 280 4.24 3.98 4.45
CA ILE A 280 4.95 5.25 4.64
C ILE A 280 4.85 6.16 3.41
N THR A 281 4.70 7.46 3.64
CA THR A 281 4.60 8.49 2.61
C THR A 281 5.28 9.80 3.03
N VAL A 282 5.45 10.74 2.11
CA VAL A 282 5.96 12.09 2.41
C VAL A 282 4.79 13.07 2.39
N GLY A 283 4.63 13.81 3.49
CA GLY A 283 3.62 14.85 3.61
C GLY A 283 4.03 16.16 2.93
N ASN A 284 3.07 17.07 2.76
CA ASN A 284 3.32 18.38 2.17
C ASN A 284 4.21 19.29 3.06
N ASP A 285 4.36 18.96 4.34
CA ASP A 285 5.34 19.55 5.26
C ASP A 285 6.76 18.99 5.15
N LYS A 286 7.02 18.10 4.19
CA LYS A 286 8.32 17.42 4.01
C LYS A 286 8.70 16.52 5.20
N ALA A 287 7.73 16.13 6.03
CA ALA A 287 7.92 15.06 6.99
C ALA A 287 7.55 13.71 6.38
N LEU A 288 8.09 12.64 6.98
CA LEU A 288 7.67 11.27 6.73
C LEU A 288 6.41 11.02 7.57
N TRP A 289 5.39 10.41 6.97
CA TRP A 289 4.15 10.02 7.63
C TRP A 289 3.92 8.55 7.40
N TYR A 290 3.51 7.82 8.44
CA TYR A 290 3.40 6.36 8.38
C TYR A 290 2.25 5.85 9.23
N THR A 291 1.69 4.71 8.82
CA THR A 291 0.71 3.98 9.64
C THR A 291 1.42 3.17 10.71
N LEU A 292 0.84 3.15 11.90
CA LEU A 292 1.22 2.26 12.98
C LEU A 292 0.05 1.29 13.18
N GLN A 293 0.20 0.09 12.64
CA GLN A 293 -0.91 -0.74 12.17
C GLN A 293 -1.82 -1.21 13.32
N THR A 294 -1.21 -1.80 14.34
CA THR A 294 -1.89 -2.40 15.50
C THR A 294 -2.05 -1.43 16.66
N GLY A 295 -1.20 -0.40 16.75
CA GLY A 295 -1.35 0.68 17.73
C GLY A 295 -2.46 1.68 17.39
N LEU A 296 -3.01 1.61 16.17
CA LEU A 296 -4.04 2.51 15.65
C LEU A 296 -3.62 3.98 15.74
N LYS A 297 -2.38 4.26 15.32
CA LYS A 297 -1.81 5.61 15.30
C LYS A 297 -1.29 5.98 13.92
N ILE A 298 -1.24 7.28 13.67
CA ILE A 298 -0.49 7.84 12.54
C ILE A 298 0.81 8.44 13.09
N GLY A 299 1.94 7.95 12.61
CA GLY A 299 3.25 8.50 12.94
C GLY A 299 3.67 9.60 11.97
N ARG A 300 4.45 10.53 12.49
CA ARG A 300 5.13 11.61 11.74
C ARG A 300 6.58 11.67 12.21
N MET A 301 7.52 11.70 11.28
CA MET A 301 8.95 11.80 11.56
C MET A 301 9.63 12.82 10.64
N THR A 302 10.53 13.63 11.20
CA THR A 302 11.43 14.49 10.41
C THR A 302 12.59 13.69 9.83
N THR A 303 13.24 14.16 8.77
CA THR A 303 14.42 13.48 8.19
C THR A 303 15.63 13.39 9.14
N LYS A 304 15.59 14.12 10.26
CA LYS A 304 16.58 14.06 11.35
C LYS A 304 16.25 13.00 12.41
N GLY A 305 15.11 12.31 12.30
CA GLY A 305 14.70 11.23 13.21
C GLY A 305 13.78 11.65 14.35
N SER A 306 13.42 12.94 14.49
CA SER A 306 12.43 13.36 15.49
C SER A 306 11.04 12.84 15.11
N ALA A 307 10.42 12.03 15.95
CA ALA A 307 9.14 11.37 15.70
C ALA A 307 8.05 11.74 16.72
N THR A 308 6.80 11.75 16.26
CA THR A 308 5.57 11.95 17.04
C THR A 308 4.47 11.06 16.48
N SER A 309 3.55 10.57 17.31
CA SER A 309 2.41 9.77 16.86
C SER A 309 1.06 10.35 17.32
N TYR A 310 0.01 10.11 16.55
CA TYR A 310 -1.34 10.63 16.76
C TYR A 310 -2.33 9.49 16.82
N GLN A 311 -3.12 9.43 17.89
CA GLN A 311 -4.14 8.40 18.07
C GLN A 311 -5.26 8.54 17.03
N VAL A 312 -5.62 7.44 16.38
CA VAL A 312 -6.84 7.36 15.57
C VAL A 312 -8.01 7.08 16.51
N PRO A 313 -9.14 7.82 16.43
CA PRO A 313 -10.28 7.67 17.32
C PRO A 313 -11.14 6.45 16.95
N THR A 314 -10.53 5.27 17.01
CA THR A 314 -11.19 3.97 16.80
C THR A 314 -10.58 2.94 17.75
N SER A 315 -11.39 2.00 18.21
CA SER A 315 -10.96 0.86 19.03
C SER A 315 -10.86 -0.44 18.23
N ASN A 316 -11.22 -0.41 16.94
CA ASN A 316 -11.20 -1.56 16.06
C ASN A 316 -10.53 -1.18 14.74
N GLY A 317 -9.52 -1.95 14.34
CA GLY A 317 -8.87 -1.70 13.08
C GLY A 317 -7.52 -2.34 12.88
N THR A 318 -7.07 -2.20 11.65
CA THR A 318 -5.67 -2.35 11.25
C THR A 318 -5.41 -1.26 10.22
N LEU A 319 -4.51 -0.32 10.52
CA LEU A 319 -4.17 0.71 9.56
C LEU A 319 -3.30 0.11 8.44
N SER A 320 -3.59 0.46 7.20
CA SER A 320 -2.88 -0.09 6.03
C SER A 320 -2.29 1.03 5.18
N GLY A 321 -2.91 1.37 4.06
CA GLY A 321 -2.43 2.38 3.11
C GLY A 321 -2.43 3.80 3.69
N ILE A 322 -1.52 4.62 3.15
CA ILE A 322 -1.36 6.03 3.52
C ILE A 322 -0.88 6.85 2.32
N CYS A 323 -1.45 8.03 2.14
CA CYS A 323 -0.97 9.00 1.16
C CYS A 323 -1.14 10.43 1.65
N ALA A 324 -0.35 11.35 1.09
CA ALA A 324 -0.61 12.77 1.25
C ALA A 324 -1.84 13.18 0.42
N GLY A 325 -2.72 13.99 1.01
CA GLY A 325 -3.81 14.65 0.28
C GLY A 325 -3.40 16.05 -0.19
N LEU A 326 -4.40 16.84 -0.59
CA LEU A 326 -4.19 18.26 -0.87
C LEU A 326 -3.92 19.05 0.42
N GLY A 327 -3.05 20.06 0.35
CA GLY A 327 -2.70 20.89 1.52
C GLY A 327 -2.04 20.09 2.65
N LYS A 328 -2.18 20.53 3.91
CA LYS A 328 -1.61 19.80 5.05
C LYS A 328 -2.53 18.67 5.52
N THR A 329 -2.70 17.66 4.66
CA THR A 329 -3.54 16.50 4.95
C THR A 329 -2.84 15.18 4.66
N ILE A 330 -3.12 14.19 5.48
CA ILE A 330 -2.77 12.79 5.29
C ILE A 330 -4.05 11.99 5.25
N TRP A 331 -4.15 11.08 4.30
CA TRP A 331 -5.25 10.13 4.18
C TRP A 331 -4.73 8.72 4.37
N PHE A 332 -5.53 7.89 5.04
CA PHE A 332 -5.16 6.53 5.36
C PHE A 332 -6.37 5.61 5.34
N THR A 333 -6.14 4.31 5.28
CA THR A 333 -7.18 3.30 5.39
C THR A 333 -7.13 2.60 6.74
N ASN A 334 -8.31 2.31 7.28
CA ASN A 334 -8.49 1.36 8.37
C ASN A 334 -9.22 0.15 7.80
N THR A 335 -8.45 -0.90 7.50
CA THR A 335 -8.92 -2.08 6.77
C THR A 335 -10.00 -2.80 7.57
N ILE A 336 -9.68 -3.27 8.78
CA ILE A 336 -10.61 -4.05 9.61
C ILE A 336 -11.74 -3.18 10.16
N GLY A 337 -11.47 -1.90 10.48
CA GLY A 337 -12.53 -0.98 10.89
C GLY A 337 -13.41 -0.48 9.75
N ASN A 338 -13.10 -0.85 8.50
CA ASN A 338 -13.89 -0.55 7.31
C ASN A 338 -14.12 0.97 7.11
N GLN A 339 -13.04 1.74 7.21
CA GLN A 339 -13.06 3.20 7.25
C GLN A 339 -11.93 3.82 6.42
N ILE A 340 -12.17 5.04 5.93
CA ILE A 340 -11.14 5.96 5.43
C ILE A 340 -10.87 7.01 6.49
N GLY A 341 -9.60 7.26 6.79
CA GLY A 341 -9.18 8.29 7.72
C GLY A 341 -8.55 9.49 7.03
N ARG A 342 -8.77 10.67 7.61
CA ARG A 342 -8.12 11.93 7.24
C ARG A 342 -7.53 12.59 8.47
N LEU A 343 -6.26 12.95 8.41
CA LEU A 343 -5.55 13.75 9.40
C LEU A 343 -5.19 15.10 8.80
N THR A 344 -5.53 16.20 9.47
CA THR A 344 -5.08 17.56 9.12
C THR A 344 -4.08 18.06 10.15
N TYR A 345 -3.10 18.88 9.73
CA TYR A 345 -2.00 19.39 10.57
C TYR A 345 -1.46 20.75 10.07
#